data_AF-A0A662W022-F1
#
_entry.id   AF-A0A662W022-F1
#
_cell.length_a   1.000
_cell.length_b   1.000
_cell.length_c   1.000
_cell.angle_alpha   90.00
_cell.angle_beta   90.00
_cell.angle_gamma   90.00
#
_symmetry.space_group_name_H-M   'P 1'
#
loop_
_entity.id
_entity.type
_entity.pdbx_description
1 polymer ?
#
loop_
_entity_poly.entity_id
_entity_poly.type
_entity_poly.pdbx_seq_one_letter_code
_entity_poly.pdbx_strand_id
1 'polypeptide(L)'
;MRKRRIALLLVIFLFLTANASAKTWYVDDSGNADFTKISDAIKAAKDGDTIIVRDGYYREYIQIKRILTIKSENGSDRTTIDGSVDIYSDHVTLAGFDVRGVGVAESYCKIFNNTIRKYIQIKKEACCCEGGRFCSLQNFIKMSYNW
;
A
#
# COMPACT_ATOMS: atom_id res chain seq x y z
N MET A 1 58.08 -0.01 6.05
CA MET A 1 56.79 -0.07 6.79
C MET A 1 55.98 1.16 6.40
N ARG A 2 54.87 1.12 5.66
CA ARG A 2 53.48 0.88 6.11
C ARG A 2 52.56 1.03 4.87
N LYS A 3 52.45 0.01 4.00
CA LYS A 3 51.46 -0.02 2.89
C LYS A 3 50.44 -1.16 3.01
N ARG A 4 50.46 -1.91 4.11
CA ARG A 4 49.68 -3.14 4.31
C ARG A 4 48.37 -2.97 5.07
N ARG A 5 47.98 -1.75 5.45
CA ARG A 5 46.74 -1.51 6.23
C ARG A 5 45.57 -0.93 5.44
N ILE A 6 45.81 -0.47 4.20
CA ILE A 6 44.76 0.14 3.35
C ILE A 6 44.00 -0.95 2.57
N ALA A 7 44.69 -2.03 2.16
CA ALA A 7 44.06 -3.13 1.43
C ALA A 7 42.99 -3.88 2.24
N LEU A 8 43.11 -3.94 3.57
CA LEU A 8 42.14 -4.64 4.43
C LEU A 8 40.83 -3.87 4.61
N LEU A 9 40.84 -2.53 4.52
CA LEU A 9 39.65 -1.68 4.63
C LEU A 9 38.84 -1.61 3.33
N LEU A 10 39.48 -1.80 2.17
CA LEU A 10 38.80 -1.80 0.86
C LEU A 10 38.10 -3.13 0.54
N VAL A 11 38.57 -4.26 1.10
CA VAL A 11 37.96 -5.58 0.91
C VAL A 11 36.70 -5.77 1.77
N ILE A 12 36.61 -5.09 2.92
CA ILE A 12 35.43 -5.12 3.81
C ILE A 12 34.25 -4.31 3.24
N PHE A 13 34.50 -3.35 2.33
CA PHE A 13 33.45 -2.54 1.70
C PHE A 13 32.78 -3.24 0.49
N LEU A 14 33.27 -4.41 0.06
CA LEU A 14 32.81 -5.09 -1.17
C LEU A 14 31.70 -6.13 -0.96
N PHE A 15 31.19 -6.34 0.26
CA PHE A 15 30.28 -7.47 0.58
C PHE A 15 28.96 -7.09 1.27
N LEU A 16 28.44 -5.89 1.06
CA LEU A 16 27.08 -5.53 1.52
C LEU A 16 26.22 -4.91 0.42
N THR A 17 26.22 -5.50 -0.77
CA THR A 17 25.09 -5.29 -1.68
C THR A 17 23.98 -6.27 -1.30
N ALA A 18 23.18 -5.91 -0.29
CA ALA A 18 21.92 -6.59 -0.06
C ALA A 18 21.00 -6.27 -1.25
N ASN A 19 20.84 -7.23 -2.17
CA ASN A 19 19.86 -7.12 -3.24
C ASN A 19 18.46 -7.10 -2.60
N ALA A 20 17.91 -5.90 -2.40
CA ALA A 20 16.52 -5.76 -1.99
C ALA A 20 15.63 -6.15 -3.18
N SER A 21 15.15 -7.40 -3.15
CA SER A 21 14.13 -7.88 -4.08
C SER A 21 12.76 -7.74 -3.41
N ALA A 22 11.83 -7.07 -4.09
CA ALA A 22 10.44 -6.97 -3.65
C ALA A 22 9.80 -8.36 -3.64
N LYS A 23 9.23 -8.75 -2.51
CA LYS A 23 8.48 -10.01 -2.36
C LYS A 23 7.00 -9.79 -2.64
N THR A 24 6.35 -10.81 -3.21
CA THR A 24 4.90 -10.89 -3.33
C THR A 24 4.34 -11.75 -2.20
N TRP A 25 3.32 -11.24 -1.52
CA TRP A 25 2.53 -11.94 -0.49
C TRP A 25 1.10 -12.12 -0.98
N TYR A 26 0.50 -13.28 -0.69
CA TYR A 26 -0.88 -13.58 -1.02
C TYR A 26 -1.75 -13.57 0.24
N VAL A 27 -2.94 -12.99 0.12
CA VAL A 27 -3.97 -12.98 1.16
C VAL A 27 -5.23 -13.62 0.63
N ASP A 28 -5.80 -14.52 1.42
CA ASP A 28 -7.03 -15.26 1.08
C ASP A 28 -7.79 -15.56 2.39
N ASP A 29 -8.98 -15.00 2.54
CA ASP A 29 -9.82 -15.16 3.74
C ASP A 29 -10.22 -16.63 4.01
N SER A 30 -10.11 -17.50 3.01
CA SER A 30 -10.36 -18.95 3.10
C SER A 30 -9.15 -19.77 3.58
N GLY A 31 -7.95 -19.18 3.68
CA GLY A 31 -6.76 -19.83 4.25
C GLY A 31 -5.80 -20.50 3.26
N ASN A 32 -5.99 -20.36 1.95
CA ASN A 32 -5.14 -20.99 0.93
C ASN A 32 -3.98 -20.07 0.45
N ALA A 33 -3.50 -19.16 1.29
CA ALA A 33 -2.47 -18.17 0.97
C ALA A 33 -1.50 -17.95 2.14
N ASP A 34 -0.55 -17.02 2.00
CA ASP A 34 0.43 -16.71 3.05
C ASP A 34 -0.25 -16.19 4.33
N PHE A 35 -1.34 -15.43 4.17
CA PHE A 35 -2.13 -14.87 5.27
C PHE A 35 -3.64 -14.95 4.99
N THR A 36 -4.43 -14.95 6.04
CA THR A 36 -5.90 -14.81 5.97
C THR A 36 -6.38 -13.37 6.15
N LYS A 37 -5.49 -12.48 6.62
CA LYS A 37 -5.78 -11.08 6.94
C LYS A 37 -4.82 -10.17 6.19
N ILE A 38 -5.35 -9.08 5.62
CA ILE A 38 -4.56 -8.09 4.90
C ILE A 38 -3.61 -7.38 5.88
N SER A 39 -4.08 -7.10 7.10
CA SER A 39 -3.27 -6.46 8.14
C SER A 39 -2.05 -7.29 8.57
N ASP A 40 -2.14 -8.62 8.54
CA ASP A 40 -1.01 -9.50 8.89
C ASP A 40 0.03 -9.56 7.76
N ALA A 41 -0.42 -9.55 6.50
CA ALA A 41 0.47 -9.40 5.35
C ALA A 41 1.24 -8.06 5.40
N ILE A 42 0.56 -6.96 5.75
CA ILE A 42 1.22 -5.64 5.90
C ILE A 42 2.29 -5.66 7.00
N LYS A 43 2.03 -6.34 8.13
CA LYS A 43 3.02 -6.47 9.22
C LYS A 43 4.26 -7.24 8.79
N ALA A 44 4.09 -8.27 7.96
CA ALA A 44 5.19 -9.11 7.48
C ALA A 44 5.97 -8.49 6.30
N ALA A 45 5.30 -7.67 5.50
CA ALA A 45 5.85 -7.06 4.29
C ALA A 45 6.94 -6.04 4.61
N LYS A 46 7.91 -5.94 3.70
CA LYS A 46 8.99 -4.96 3.67
C LYS A 46 8.69 -3.86 2.65
N ASP A 47 9.44 -2.77 2.72
CA ASP A 47 9.31 -1.67 1.78
C ASP A 47 9.56 -2.17 0.35
N GLY A 48 8.65 -1.83 -0.58
CA GLY A 48 8.65 -2.27 -1.96
C GLY A 48 7.90 -3.57 -2.22
N ASP A 49 7.49 -4.31 -1.18
CA ASP A 49 6.73 -5.56 -1.36
C ASP A 49 5.35 -5.33 -2.00
N THR A 50 4.83 -6.39 -2.61
CA THR A 50 3.49 -6.44 -3.18
C THR A 50 2.61 -7.39 -2.39
N ILE A 51 1.38 -6.97 -2.10
CA ILE A 51 0.34 -7.78 -1.48
C ILE A 51 -0.78 -7.98 -2.52
N ILE A 52 -1.02 -9.23 -2.89
CA ILE A 52 -2.13 -9.67 -3.73
C ILE A 52 -3.23 -10.19 -2.84
N VAL A 53 -4.40 -9.57 -2.90
CA VAL A 53 -5.57 -9.99 -2.12
C VAL A 53 -6.54 -10.71 -3.04
N ARG A 54 -6.79 -11.99 -2.76
CA ARG A 54 -7.75 -12.79 -3.51
C ARG A 54 -9.19 -12.38 -3.22
N ASP A 55 -10.08 -12.81 -4.11
CA ASP A 55 -11.52 -12.66 -3.99
C ASP A 55 -11.97 -13.01 -2.58
N GLY A 56 -12.80 -12.15 -1.98
CA GLY A 56 -13.21 -12.37 -0.60
C GLY A 56 -13.78 -11.12 0.07
N TYR A 57 -14.15 -11.30 1.34
CA TYR A 57 -14.79 -10.26 2.14
C TYR A 57 -14.03 -10.03 3.44
N TYR A 58 -13.26 -8.95 3.46
CA TYR A 58 -12.30 -8.63 4.51
C TYR A 58 -12.87 -7.56 5.46
N ARG A 59 -13.33 -7.98 6.65
CA ARG A 59 -13.76 -7.06 7.72
C ARG A 59 -12.56 -6.56 8.52
N GLU A 60 -11.87 -5.55 7.99
CA GLU A 60 -10.64 -5.02 8.59
C GLU A 60 -10.56 -3.48 8.53
N TYR A 61 -9.91 -2.89 9.53
CA TYR A 61 -9.40 -1.52 9.46
C TYR A 61 -7.91 -1.59 9.16
N ILE A 62 -7.50 -1.10 7.99
CA ILE A 62 -6.15 -1.28 7.46
C ILE A 62 -5.35 0.02 7.68
N GLN A 63 -4.14 -0.12 8.21
CA GLN A 63 -3.17 0.96 8.31
C GLN A 63 -1.92 0.61 7.52
N ILE A 64 -1.59 1.40 6.50
CA ILE A 64 -0.42 1.20 5.64
C ILE A 64 0.65 2.20 6.06
N LYS A 65 1.69 1.72 6.74
CA LYS A 65 2.77 2.55 7.31
C LYS A 65 4.11 2.35 6.60
N ARG A 66 4.09 1.74 5.41
CA ARG A 66 5.28 1.37 4.63
C ARG A 66 5.00 1.54 3.15
N ILE A 67 6.05 1.64 2.34
CA ILE A 67 5.97 1.70 0.88
C ILE A 67 5.53 0.32 0.38
N LEU A 68 4.26 0.18 -0.01
CA LEU A 68 3.68 -1.11 -0.42
C LEU A 68 2.82 -0.96 -1.67
N THR A 69 2.78 -2.01 -2.48
CA THR A 69 1.74 -2.18 -3.49
C THR A 69 0.71 -3.18 -2.98
N ILE A 70 -0.53 -2.75 -2.79
CA ILE A 70 -1.63 -3.60 -2.35
C ILE A 70 -2.68 -3.59 -3.46
N LYS A 71 -2.97 -4.76 -4.01
CA LYS A 71 -3.97 -4.88 -5.09
C LYS A 71 -4.84 -6.11 -4.94
N SER A 72 -6.10 -5.97 -5.32
CA SER A 72 -6.99 -7.09 -5.57
C SER A 72 -6.48 -7.93 -6.74
N GLU A 73 -6.66 -9.24 -6.66
CA GLU A 73 -6.36 -10.18 -7.73
C GLU A 73 -7.29 -9.98 -8.93
N ASN A 74 -8.61 -9.86 -8.69
CA ASN A 74 -9.64 -9.80 -9.75
C ASN A 74 -10.50 -8.53 -9.73
N GLY A 75 -10.05 -7.47 -9.07
CA GLY A 75 -10.69 -6.15 -9.09
C GLY A 75 -11.77 -5.93 -8.03
N SER A 76 -12.43 -4.76 -8.09
CA SER A 76 -13.27 -4.25 -6.99
C SER A 76 -14.56 -5.02 -6.80
N ASP A 77 -15.05 -5.66 -7.86
CA ASP A 77 -16.29 -6.44 -7.83
C ASP A 77 -16.12 -7.79 -7.12
N ARG A 78 -14.87 -8.18 -6.86
CA ARG A 78 -14.49 -9.50 -6.33
C ARG A 78 -13.85 -9.43 -4.94
N THR A 79 -13.30 -8.27 -4.58
CA THR A 79 -12.56 -8.10 -3.32
C THR A 79 -13.09 -6.91 -2.54
N THR A 80 -13.80 -7.20 -1.46
CA THR A 80 -14.43 -6.19 -0.60
C THR A 80 -13.66 -6.03 0.70
N ILE A 81 -13.31 -4.79 1.03
CA ILE A 81 -12.82 -4.37 2.34
C ILE A 81 -13.98 -3.69 3.07
N ASP A 82 -14.55 -4.38 4.05
CA ASP A 82 -15.64 -3.87 4.88
C ASP A 82 -15.16 -2.99 6.04
N GLY A 83 -14.35 -2.00 5.71
CA GLY A 83 -13.73 -1.09 6.66
C GLY A 83 -13.04 0.05 5.92
N SER A 84 -12.08 0.69 6.57
CA SER A 84 -11.29 1.77 5.98
C SER A 84 -9.84 1.38 5.76
N VAL A 85 -9.21 2.07 4.81
CA VAL A 85 -7.77 1.99 4.54
C VAL A 85 -7.16 3.36 4.80
N ASP A 86 -6.27 3.42 5.79
CA ASP A 86 -5.51 4.63 6.12
C ASP A 86 -4.05 4.49 5.66
N ILE A 87 -3.62 5.42 4.81
CA ILE A 87 -2.29 5.47 4.21
C ILE A 87 -1.45 6.51 4.95
N TYR A 88 -0.38 6.04 5.60
CA TYR A 88 0.59 6.81 6.40
C TYR A 88 2.01 6.71 5.84
N SER A 89 2.18 6.28 4.59
CA SER A 89 3.48 6.23 3.93
C SER A 89 3.37 6.78 2.51
N ASP A 90 4.42 7.43 2.05
CA ASP A 90 4.55 7.82 0.65
C ASP A 90 4.61 6.58 -0.26
N HIS A 91 4.37 6.78 -1.56
CA HIS A 91 4.57 5.77 -2.61
C HIS A 91 3.76 4.47 -2.44
N VAL A 92 2.62 4.55 -1.73
CA VAL A 92 1.69 3.43 -1.58
C VAL A 92 0.81 3.31 -2.81
N THR A 93 0.65 2.09 -3.31
CA THR A 93 -0.37 1.76 -4.31
C THR A 93 -1.50 0.97 -3.67
N LEU A 94 -2.74 1.42 -3.84
CA LEU A 94 -3.97 0.72 -3.45
C LEU A 94 -4.84 0.55 -4.69
N ALA A 95 -5.09 -0.69 -5.12
CA ALA A 95 -5.81 -0.90 -6.38
C ALA A 95 -6.83 -2.05 -6.37
N GLY A 96 -7.95 -1.84 -7.05
CA GLY A 96 -8.89 -2.92 -7.34
C GLY A 96 -9.81 -3.32 -6.18
N PHE A 97 -10.09 -2.46 -5.20
CA PHE A 97 -10.92 -2.82 -4.04
C PHE A 97 -12.28 -2.15 -4.05
N ASP A 98 -13.31 -2.85 -3.56
CA ASP A 98 -14.50 -2.19 -3.01
C ASP A 98 -14.29 -1.91 -1.51
N VAL A 99 -14.15 -0.64 -1.15
CA VAL A 99 -13.77 -0.20 0.21
C VAL A 99 -14.74 0.86 0.74
N ARG A 100 -15.01 0.85 2.07
CA ARG A 100 -15.90 1.88 2.65
C ARG A 100 -15.26 3.26 2.60
N GLY A 101 -13.99 3.40 2.99
CA GLY A 101 -13.35 4.70 2.97
C GLY A 101 -11.83 4.63 2.91
N VAL A 102 -11.23 5.69 2.38
CA VAL A 102 -9.77 5.80 2.24
C VAL A 102 -9.29 7.12 2.84
N GLY A 103 -8.39 7.04 3.81
CA GLY A 103 -7.68 8.18 4.38
C GLY A 103 -6.24 8.20 3.89
N VAL A 104 -5.73 9.36 3.50
CA VAL A 104 -4.35 9.53 3.02
C VAL A 104 -3.71 10.71 3.75
N ALA A 105 -2.66 10.42 4.51
CA ALA A 105 -1.87 11.41 5.22
C ALA A 105 -0.59 11.83 4.47
N GLU A 106 -0.17 11.04 3.47
CA GLU A 106 1.12 11.18 2.78
C GLU A 106 0.98 11.43 1.27
N SER A 107 2.11 11.62 0.58
CA SER A 107 2.18 12.01 -0.84
C SER A 107 2.50 10.82 -1.76
N TYR A 108 2.45 11.04 -3.08
CA TYR A 108 2.86 10.07 -4.11
C TYR A 108 2.12 8.72 -4.09
N CYS A 109 0.92 8.69 -3.53
CA CYS A 109 0.10 7.48 -3.55
C CYS A 109 -0.61 7.29 -4.88
N LYS A 110 -0.89 6.03 -5.23
CA LYS A 110 -1.66 5.63 -6.42
C LYS A 110 -2.88 4.85 -5.96
N ILE A 111 -4.07 5.40 -6.15
CA ILE A 111 -5.32 4.80 -5.70
C ILE A 111 -6.23 4.61 -6.90
N PHE A 112 -6.19 3.44 -7.55
CA PHE A 112 -6.90 3.26 -8.82
C PHE A 112 -7.76 2.00 -8.91
N ASN A 113 -8.78 2.03 -9.77
CA ASN A 113 -9.75 0.94 -9.95
C ASN A 113 -10.42 0.51 -8.64
N ASN A 114 -10.62 1.45 -7.71
CA ASN A 114 -11.30 1.18 -6.45
C ASN A 114 -12.72 1.73 -6.50
N THR A 115 -13.67 0.97 -5.97
CA THR A 115 -15.01 1.45 -5.64
C THR A 115 -15.00 1.95 -4.20
N ILE A 116 -15.05 3.27 -3.99
CA ILE A 116 -15.01 3.88 -2.65
C ILE A 116 -16.42 4.34 -2.25
N ARG A 117 -17.00 3.71 -1.22
CA ARG A 117 -18.43 3.85 -0.90
C ARG A 117 -18.81 5.05 -0.04
N LYS A 118 -17.94 5.52 0.86
CA LYS A 118 -18.29 6.54 1.88
C LYS A 118 -17.46 7.81 1.79
N TYR A 119 -16.13 7.70 1.80
CA TYR A 119 -15.25 8.87 1.78
C TYR A 119 -13.88 8.55 1.19
N ILE A 120 -13.27 9.58 0.61
CA ILE A 120 -11.83 9.64 0.35
C ILE A 120 -11.30 10.97 0.90
N GLN A 121 -10.25 10.92 1.70
CA GLN A 121 -9.62 12.11 2.30
C GLN A 121 -8.14 12.14 1.97
N ILE A 122 -7.73 13.07 1.13
CA ILE A 122 -6.32 13.22 0.73
C ILE A 122 -5.79 14.51 1.33
N LYS A 123 -4.85 14.39 2.27
CA LYS A 123 -4.28 15.55 2.99
C LYS A 123 -3.10 16.19 2.29
N LYS A 124 -2.42 15.48 1.37
CA LYS A 124 -1.26 15.99 0.65
C LYS A 124 -1.45 15.94 -0.87
N GLU A 125 -0.90 16.94 -1.53
CA GLU A 125 -0.83 17.02 -2.98
C GLU A 125 0.17 15.94 -3.50
N ALA A 126 -0.05 15.44 -4.73
CA ALA A 126 0.69 14.36 -5.42
C ALA A 126 0.16 12.91 -5.30
N CYS A 127 -1.05 12.68 -4.78
CA CYS A 127 -1.72 11.39 -4.94
C CYS A 127 -2.55 11.32 -6.23
N CYS A 128 -2.30 10.31 -7.06
CA CYS A 128 -3.12 10.01 -8.24
C CYS A 128 -4.21 9.02 -7.81
N CYS A 129 -5.47 9.44 -7.79
CA CYS A 129 -6.57 8.47 -7.80
C CYS A 129 -7.06 8.28 -9.24
N GLU A 130 -7.58 7.13 -9.64
CA GLU A 130 -8.15 6.96 -10.99
C GLU A 130 -9.21 5.85 -10.96
N GLY A 131 -10.38 6.03 -11.58
CA GLY A 131 -11.37 4.95 -11.67
C GLY A 131 -12.42 4.89 -10.54
N GLY A 132 -12.90 6.04 -10.06
CA GLY A 132 -14.13 6.12 -9.27
C GLY A 132 -14.54 7.55 -8.96
N ARG A 133 -15.38 8.17 -9.82
CA ARG A 133 -16.01 9.53 -9.74
C ARG A 133 -15.21 10.75 -9.24
N PHE A 134 -13.96 10.60 -8.80
CA PHE A 134 -13.11 11.63 -8.22
C PHE A 134 -11.68 11.36 -8.63
N CYS A 135 -11.38 11.60 -9.90
CA CYS A 135 -10.06 12.11 -10.25
C CYS A 135 -10.08 12.93 -11.52
N SER A 136 -10.34 14.21 -11.32
CA SER A 136 -9.69 15.29 -12.05
C SER A 136 -9.86 16.54 -11.19
N LEU A 137 -8.75 17.06 -10.66
CA LEU A 137 -8.61 18.40 -10.08
C LEU A 137 -9.41 18.69 -8.79
N GLN A 138 -8.70 19.12 -7.74
CA GLN A 138 -8.98 20.35 -6.96
C GLN A 138 -8.09 20.32 -5.70
N ASN A 139 -7.03 21.13 -5.64
CA ASN A 139 -7.13 22.43 -4.98
C ASN A 139 -8.55 22.78 -4.48
N PHE A 140 -8.73 22.62 -3.16
CA PHE A 140 -9.77 23.15 -2.27
C PHE A 140 -11.13 22.40 -2.11
N ILE A 141 -11.39 22.01 -0.84
CA ILE A 141 -12.62 22.21 -0.03
C ILE A 141 -13.96 21.68 -0.58
N LYS A 142 -14.48 20.61 0.02
CA LYS A 142 -15.73 20.57 0.83
C LYS A 142 -16.15 19.13 1.11
N MET A 143 -15.80 18.64 2.30
CA MET A 143 -16.77 17.88 3.09
C MET A 143 -16.93 18.62 4.41
N SER A 144 -17.69 19.73 4.38
CA SER A 144 -18.41 20.15 5.58
C SER A 144 -19.42 19.05 5.84
N TYR A 145 -19.25 18.30 6.93
CA TYR A 145 -20.37 17.58 7.50
C TYR A 145 -21.34 18.63 8.05
N ASN A 146 -22.47 18.81 7.38
CA ASN A 146 -23.66 19.41 7.98
C ASN A 146 -24.69 18.30 8.16
N TRP A 147 -24.73 17.74 9.37
CA TRP A 147 -25.95 17.31 10.06
C TRP A 147 -25.75 17.66 11.54
#